data_AF-A0A952EWM6-F1
#
_entry.id   AF-A0A952EWM6-F1
#
_cell.length_a   1.000
_cell.length_b   1.000
_cell.length_c   1.000
_cell.angle_alpha   90.00
_cell.angle_beta   90.00
_cell.angle_gamma   90.00
#
_symmetry.space_group_name_H-M   'P 1'
#
loop_
_entity.id
_entity.type
_entity.pdbx_description
1 polymer ?
#
loop_
_entity_poly.entity_id
_entity_poly.type
_entity_poly.pdbx_seq_one_letter_code
_entity_poly.pdbx_strand_id
1 'polypeptide(L)'
;PQPSKLVAEMHRPAITFLIPSAILAAAGLVFGVWPAGLDGVLDTYADTVPGSANYDLALWHGFGAPLLLSALVLAVGAAAYFSRARLRRWRTVRQPLGNADRIYDAVLHGLDLGSVRLTAVIQRGSIPATQSVILSTLVLVPVIVLALGARDRPDFALWGSRLQAAVGLLILAAALGATVMRNRLAAVLLVGVTGYGCGAIFAFHGAPDLALTQFLVETLTLVIFVLVLRTLPAETDSSNIKRYRLPRAALALAVGATVTTLAVYAMAARTGIPIAALLPDAAYFRGHGANTVNVLLVDIRAWDTMGEISVLLVAATGVASMVFRHRRFGAAPRVSDAGQPDIGRLPAAANNSPAVGDVTWLRGSELRDPRHRSLVLEVATRMIFPLIMVLSAYFFFAGHNTPGGGFAGG
;
A
#
# COMPACT_ATOMS: atom_id res chain seq x y z
N PRO A 1 38.44 -6.86 62.95
CA PRO A 1 39.16 -7.10 61.67
C PRO A 1 40.37 -6.16 61.53
N GLN A 2 41.58 -6.73 61.41
CA GLN A 2 42.77 -5.94 61.08
C GLN A 2 42.68 -5.49 59.60
N PRO A 3 43.11 -4.26 59.27
CA PRO A 3 43.08 -3.76 57.90
C PRO A 3 43.93 -4.63 56.97
N SER A 4 43.54 -4.71 55.69
CA SER A 4 44.36 -5.43 54.70
C SER A 4 45.71 -4.74 54.52
N LYS A 5 46.72 -5.50 54.09
CA LYS A 5 48.09 -5.00 53.90
C LYS A 5 48.15 -3.73 53.03
N LEU A 6 47.34 -3.68 51.97
CA LEU A 6 47.22 -2.51 51.09
C LEU A 6 46.63 -1.26 51.78
N VAL A 7 45.72 -1.45 52.75
CA VAL A 7 45.17 -0.34 53.54
C VAL A 7 46.16 0.11 54.61
N ALA A 8 46.92 -0.83 55.20
CA ALA A 8 47.97 -0.52 56.16
C ALA A 8 49.14 0.25 55.52
N GLU A 9 49.43 -0.01 54.25
CA GLU A 9 50.48 0.66 53.45
C GLU A 9 49.95 1.90 52.69
N MET A 10 48.70 2.31 52.91
CA MET A 10 48.11 3.45 52.20
C MET A 10 48.75 4.76 52.67
N HIS A 11 49.28 5.53 51.71
CA HIS A 11 49.88 6.83 51.99
C HIS A 11 48.81 7.81 52.46
N ARG A 12 49.18 8.67 53.42
CA ARG A 12 48.31 9.78 53.83
C ARG A 12 48.09 10.71 52.64
N PRO A 13 46.85 11.19 52.42
CA PRO A 13 46.59 12.15 51.35
C PRO A 13 47.51 13.35 51.51
N ALA A 14 48.08 13.83 50.40
CA ALA A 14 48.88 15.06 50.42
C ALA A 14 48.02 16.22 50.94
N ILE A 15 48.65 17.17 51.64
CA ILE A 15 47.95 18.34 52.18
C ILE A 15 47.21 19.09 51.06
N THR A 16 47.82 19.20 49.88
CA THR A 16 47.23 19.83 48.69
C THR A 16 45.91 19.19 48.25
N PHE A 17 45.76 17.87 48.42
CA PHE A 17 44.52 17.16 48.12
C PHE A 17 43.41 17.46 49.13
N LEU A 18 43.78 17.76 50.38
CA LEU A 18 42.83 18.08 51.45
C LEU A 18 42.36 19.53 51.42
N ILE A 19 43.13 20.45 50.81
CA ILE A 19 42.84 21.89 50.78
C ILE A 19 41.40 22.18 50.29
N PRO A 20 40.90 21.66 49.15
CA PRO A 20 39.55 21.98 48.69
C PRO A 20 38.46 21.55 49.69
N SER A 21 38.59 20.34 50.24
CA SER A 21 37.65 19.83 51.26
C SER A 21 37.73 20.62 52.57
N ALA A 22 38.93 21.05 52.96
CA ALA A 22 39.17 21.83 54.16
C ALA A 22 38.61 23.25 54.03
N ILE A 23 38.75 23.88 52.86
CA ILE A 23 38.12 25.17 52.55
C ILE A 23 36.60 25.05 52.62
N LEU A 24 35.99 24.02 52.00
CA LEU A 24 34.54 23.82 52.05
C LEU A 24 34.03 23.56 53.48
N ALA A 25 34.73 22.74 54.27
CA ALA A 25 34.37 22.47 55.66
C ALA A 25 34.55 23.71 56.55
N ALA A 26 35.64 24.46 56.37
CA ALA A 26 35.89 25.71 57.08
C ALA A 26 34.86 26.78 56.73
N ALA A 27 34.53 26.93 55.44
CA ALA A 27 33.46 27.82 54.99
C ALA A 27 32.11 27.44 55.62
N GLY A 28 31.75 26.15 55.61
CA GLY A 28 30.53 25.66 56.26
C GLY A 28 30.47 25.96 57.77
N LEU A 29 31.59 25.82 58.48
CA LEU A 29 31.68 26.17 59.90
C LEU A 29 31.61 27.69 60.12
N VAL A 30 32.37 28.47 59.34
CA VAL A 30 32.43 29.94 59.46
C VAL A 30 31.05 30.55 59.20
N PHE A 31 30.41 30.21 58.08
CA PHE A 31 29.08 30.73 57.76
C PHE A 31 27.97 30.10 58.62
N GLY A 32 28.20 28.92 59.19
CA GLY A 32 27.29 28.35 60.18
C GLY A 32 27.27 29.13 61.49
N VAL A 33 28.45 29.54 62.00
CA VAL A 33 28.58 30.32 63.25
C VAL A 33 28.31 31.80 63.03
N TRP A 34 28.70 32.34 61.88
CA TRP A 34 28.47 33.74 61.47
C TRP A 34 27.59 33.79 60.20
N PRO A 35 26.27 33.62 60.34
CA PRO A 35 25.35 33.56 59.20
C PRO A 35 25.09 34.93 58.56
N ALA A 36 25.29 36.02 59.29
CA ALA A 36 25.02 37.40 58.81
C ALA A 36 25.81 37.76 57.54
N GLY A 37 27.00 37.20 57.34
CA GLY A 37 27.79 37.42 56.12
C GLY A 37 27.19 36.77 54.87
N LEU A 38 26.41 35.70 55.04
CA LEU A 38 25.72 35.00 53.96
C LEU A 38 24.28 35.48 53.79
N ASP A 39 23.64 35.88 54.88
CA ASP A 39 22.27 36.39 54.94
C ASP A 39 22.06 37.53 53.94
N GLY A 40 22.87 38.59 54.02
CA GLY A 40 22.74 39.75 53.13
C GLY A 40 22.99 39.46 51.64
N VAL A 41 23.68 38.37 51.31
CA VAL A 41 23.87 37.93 49.91
C VAL A 41 22.66 37.13 49.40
N LEU A 42 22.09 36.29 50.27
CA LEU A 42 20.96 35.42 49.92
C LEU A 42 19.61 36.14 49.99
N ASP A 43 19.49 37.17 50.84
CA ASP A 43 18.28 37.97 51.01
C ASP A 43 17.81 38.60 49.69
N THR A 44 18.76 39.14 48.91
CA THR A 44 18.47 39.68 47.56
C THR A 44 17.87 38.64 46.61
N TYR A 45 18.23 37.36 46.75
CA TYR A 45 17.63 36.27 45.98
C TYR A 45 16.27 35.87 46.53
N ALA A 46 16.11 35.84 47.86
CA ALA A 46 14.85 35.52 48.52
C ALA A 46 13.73 36.50 48.13
N ASP A 47 14.06 37.77 47.91
CA ASP A 47 13.12 38.81 47.44
C ASP A 47 12.58 38.56 46.02
N THR A 48 13.25 37.73 45.20
CA THR A 48 12.78 37.41 43.84
C THR A 48 11.68 36.35 43.82
N VAL A 49 11.42 35.69 44.95
CA VAL A 49 10.43 34.62 45.07
C VAL A 49 9.11 35.18 45.63
N PRO A 50 7.97 35.07 44.93
CA PRO A 50 6.69 35.60 45.40
C PRO A 50 6.27 34.97 46.74
N GLY A 51 6.00 35.80 47.76
CA GLY A 51 5.50 35.35 49.06
C GLY A 51 6.54 35.17 50.16
N SER A 52 7.79 35.61 49.95
CA SER A 52 8.79 35.70 51.01
C SER A 52 8.45 36.86 51.96
N ALA A 53 8.13 36.54 53.21
CA ALA A 53 8.04 37.52 54.28
C ALA A 53 9.22 37.31 55.23
N ASN A 54 10.09 38.32 55.31
CA ASN A 54 11.23 38.43 56.23
C ASN A 54 12.11 37.17 56.28
N TYR A 55 12.92 36.97 55.25
CA TYR A 55 14.04 36.02 55.31
C TYR A 55 15.06 36.55 56.33
N ASP A 56 15.44 35.69 57.29
CA ASP A 56 16.47 36.02 58.28
C ASP A 56 17.23 34.73 58.66
N LEU A 57 18.50 34.68 58.29
CA LEU A 57 19.42 33.60 58.61
C LEU A 57 20.15 33.91 59.92
N ALA A 58 19.63 33.36 61.02
CA ALA A 58 20.25 33.41 62.33
C ALA A 58 20.80 32.04 62.77
N LEU A 59 21.82 32.05 63.63
CA LEU A 59 22.31 30.83 64.29
C LEU A 59 21.29 30.32 65.33
N TRP A 60 20.53 31.25 65.91
CA TRP A 60 19.60 30.98 66.99
C TRP A 60 18.31 31.77 66.82
N HIS A 61 17.25 31.08 66.40
CA HIS A 61 15.90 31.64 66.26
C HIS A 61 15.04 31.51 67.55
N GLY A 62 15.63 31.11 68.67
CA GLY A 62 14.91 30.87 69.93
C GLY A 62 14.25 29.48 70.05
N PHE A 63 13.46 29.30 71.11
CA PHE A 63 12.70 28.07 71.34
C PHE A 63 11.47 28.02 70.44
N GLY A 64 11.65 27.57 69.19
CA GLY A 64 10.59 27.46 68.18
C GLY A 64 10.46 26.06 67.57
N ALA A 65 9.52 25.94 66.62
CA ALA A 65 9.33 24.73 65.83
C ALA A 65 10.60 24.23 65.10
N PRO A 66 11.47 25.10 64.53
CA PRO A 66 12.71 24.65 63.88
C PRO A 66 13.66 23.91 64.82
N LEU A 67 13.80 24.40 66.06
CA LEU A 67 14.64 23.76 67.08
C LEU A 67 14.08 22.39 67.49
N LEU A 68 12.77 22.31 67.71
CA LEU A 68 12.08 21.05 68.05
C LEU A 68 12.21 20.01 66.93
N LEU A 69 12.01 20.41 65.68
CA LEU A 69 12.18 19.53 64.51
C LEU A 69 13.64 19.07 64.37
N SER A 70 14.61 19.96 64.59
CA SER A 70 16.03 19.61 64.55
C SER A 70 16.39 18.62 65.66
N ALA A 71 15.92 18.86 66.89
CA ALA A 71 16.10 17.94 68.01
C ALA A 71 15.44 16.58 67.73
N LEU A 72 14.24 16.58 67.13
CA LEU A 72 13.55 15.36 66.70
C LEU A 72 14.36 14.61 65.63
N VAL A 73 14.88 15.29 64.61
CA VAL A 73 15.72 14.68 63.56
C VAL A 73 16.97 14.07 64.16
N LEU A 74 17.66 14.76 65.07
CA LEU A 74 18.85 14.23 65.75
C LEU A 74 18.50 13.04 66.64
N ALA A 75 17.41 13.11 67.40
CA ALA A 75 16.96 12.02 68.26
C ALA A 75 16.56 10.78 67.45
N VAL A 76 15.77 10.95 66.39
CA VAL A 76 15.34 9.87 65.48
C VAL A 76 16.55 9.30 64.73
N GLY A 77 17.44 10.15 64.23
CA GLY A 77 18.67 9.74 63.54
C GLY A 77 19.62 8.96 64.44
N ALA A 78 19.83 9.42 65.68
CA ALA A 78 20.62 8.72 66.68
C ALA A 78 19.97 7.38 67.06
N ALA A 79 18.67 7.37 67.35
CA ALA A 79 17.91 6.16 67.64
C ALA A 79 18.02 5.14 66.48
N ALA A 80 17.91 5.60 65.22
CA ALA A 80 18.11 4.77 64.04
C ALA A 80 19.55 4.24 63.91
N TYR A 81 20.56 5.06 64.21
CA TYR A 81 21.97 4.66 64.18
C TYR A 81 22.30 3.59 65.23
N PHE A 82 21.78 3.72 66.45
CA PHE A 82 21.97 2.73 67.51
C PHE A 82 21.14 1.46 67.28
N SER A 83 19.93 1.60 66.72
CA SER A 83 19.08 0.45 66.35
C SER A 83 19.40 -0.16 64.98
N ARG A 84 20.47 0.28 64.30
CA ARG A 84 20.84 -0.15 62.93
C ARG A 84 20.92 -1.66 62.73
N ALA A 85 21.38 -2.39 63.75
CA ALA A 85 21.49 -3.85 63.68
C ALA A 85 20.11 -4.56 63.71
N ARG A 86 19.12 -3.94 64.36
CA ARG A 86 17.72 -4.39 64.37
C ARG A 86 17.01 -3.96 63.10
N LEU A 87 17.19 -2.71 62.65
CA LEU A 87 16.69 -2.20 61.36
C LEU A 87 17.17 -3.03 60.17
N ARG A 88 18.42 -3.51 60.17
CA ARG A 88 18.96 -4.33 59.08
C ARG A 88 18.23 -5.68 58.93
N ARG A 89 17.64 -6.22 60.00
CA ARG A 89 16.81 -7.44 59.95
C ARG A 89 15.43 -7.19 59.34
N TRP A 90 14.95 -5.95 59.43
CA TRP A 90 13.67 -5.49 58.89
C TRP A 90 13.80 -4.93 57.48
N ARG A 91 15.05 -4.69 57.05
CA ARG A 91 15.38 -4.24 55.71
C ARG A 91 15.11 -5.39 54.74
N THR A 92 13.91 -5.41 54.18
CA THR A 92 13.58 -6.27 53.05
C THR A 92 14.61 -6.02 51.96
N VAL A 93 15.12 -7.09 51.36
CA VAL A 93 16.13 -7.07 50.27
C VAL A 93 15.69 -6.19 49.08
N ARG A 94 14.39 -5.88 49.00
CA ARG A 94 13.80 -5.04 47.96
C ARG A 94 13.72 -3.59 48.42
N GLN A 95 14.28 -2.69 47.63
CA GLN A 95 14.00 -1.26 47.72
C GLN A 95 12.51 -1.04 47.38
N PRO A 96 11.76 -0.25 48.17
CA PRO A 96 10.31 -0.13 48.04
C PRO A 96 9.86 0.43 46.68
N LEU A 97 10.71 1.23 46.02
CA LEU A 97 10.42 1.86 44.73
C LEU A 97 11.12 1.17 43.55
N GLY A 98 11.80 0.04 43.76
CA GLY A 98 12.60 -0.62 42.73
C GLY A 98 13.86 0.17 42.33
N ASN A 99 14.45 -0.18 41.19
CA ASN A 99 15.60 0.52 40.62
C ASN A 99 15.15 1.19 39.31
N ALA A 100 15.29 2.51 39.21
CA ALA A 100 14.86 3.30 38.06
C ALA A 100 15.54 2.87 36.76
N ASP A 101 16.83 2.53 36.80
CA ASP A 101 17.60 2.08 35.63
C ASP A 101 17.00 0.79 35.06
N ARG A 102 16.64 -0.16 35.95
CA ARG A 102 16.00 -1.42 35.53
C ARG A 102 14.62 -1.22 34.91
N ILE A 103 13.87 -0.24 35.41
CA ILE A 103 12.55 0.09 34.86
C ILE A 103 12.71 0.72 33.48
N TYR A 104 13.66 1.65 33.33
CA TYR A 104 13.98 2.28 32.06
C TYR A 104 14.42 1.25 31.00
N ASP A 105 15.34 0.36 31.35
CA ASP A 105 15.81 -0.71 30.46
C ASP A 105 14.68 -1.65 30.06
N ALA A 106 13.78 -2.00 30.99
CA ALA A 106 12.63 -2.85 30.71
C ALA A 106 11.62 -2.18 29.75
N VAL A 107 11.43 -0.86 29.88
CA VAL A 107 10.57 -0.09 28.97
C VAL A 107 11.17 -0.07 27.57
N LEU A 108 12.46 0.24 27.43
CA LEU A 108 13.14 0.23 26.13
C LEU A 108 13.07 -1.15 25.47
N HIS A 109 13.36 -2.20 26.23
CA HIS A 109 13.27 -3.57 25.71
C HIS A 109 11.84 -3.95 25.30
N GLY A 110 10.85 -3.49 26.06
CA GLY A 110 9.43 -3.67 25.72
C GLY A 110 9.04 -2.97 24.43
N LEU A 111 9.55 -1.76 24.19
CA LEU A 111 9.33 -1.01 22.96
C LEU A 111 9.98 -1.69 21.75
N ASP A 112 11.21 -2.20 21.88
CA ASP A 112 11.90 -2.92 20.81
C ASP A 112 11.15 -4.21 20.43
N LEU A 113 10.76 -5.00 21.43
CA LEU A 113 9.94 -6.20 21.22
C LEU A 113 8.58 -5.86 20.59
N GLY A 114 7.97 -4.76 21.02
CA GLY A 114 6.73 -4.23 20.45
C GLY A 114 6.89 -3.88 18.98
N SER A 115 7.97 -3.17 18.62
CA SER A 115 8.28 -2.76 17.25
C SER A 115 8.49 -3.97 16.33
N VAL A 116 9.28 -4.96 16.76
CA VAL A 116 9.52 -6.18 15.97
C VAL A 116 8.23 -6.97 15.78
N ARG A 117 7.42 -7.12 16.83
CA ARG A 117 6.12 -7.83 16.73
C ARG A 117 5.15 -7.09 15.82
N LEU A 118 5.05 -5.76 15.93
CA LEU A 118 4.17 -4.96 15.09
C LEU A 118 4.56 -5.08 13.62
N THR A 119 5.87 -4.98 13.32
CA THR A 119 6.41 -5.14 11.97
C THR A 119 6.12 -6.55 11.42
N ALA A 120 6.33 -7.59 12.22
CA ALA A 120 6.03 -8.97 11.83
C ALA A 120 4.53 -9.21 11.59
N VAL A 121 3.63 -8.47 12.26
CA VAL A 121 2.18 -8.57 12.06
C VAL A 121 1.72 -7.83 10.81
N ILE A 122 2.24 -6.63 10.54
CA ILE A 122 1.84 -5.76 9.42
C ILE A 122 2.54 -6.18 8.12
N GLN A 123 3.86 -6.36 8.15
CA GLN A 123 4.69 -6.66 6.97
C GLN A 123 4.95 -8.16 6.81
N ARG A 124 3.90 -8.99 6.82
CA ARG A 124 4.01 -10.45 6.65
C ARG A 124 4.52 -10.91 5.27
N GLY A 125 4.69 -9.99 4.31
CA GLY A 125 5.06 -10.30 2.92
C GLY A 125 3.98 -11.03 2.12
N SER A 126 2.76 -11.14 2.66
CA SER A 126 1.66 -11.88 2.04
C SER A 126 0.75 -10.96 1.21
N ILE A 127 0.78 -11.11 -0.11
CA ILE A 127 -0.09 -10.34 -1.03
C ILE A 127 -1.58 -10.43 -0.63
N PRO A 128 -2.16 -11.62 -0.35
CA PRO A 128 -3.56 -11.69 0.06
C PRO A 128 -3.88 -10.94 1.35
N ALA A 129 -2.94 -10.90 2.31
CA ALA A 129 -3.14 -10.16 3.55
C ALA A 129 -3.16 -8.65 3.30
N THR A 130 -2.18 -8.13 2.55
CA THR A 130 -2.13 -6.72 2.14
C THR A 130 -3.36 -6.32 1.35
N GLN A 131 -3.79 -7.14 0.38
CA GLN A 131 -5.02 -6.91 -0.37
C GLN A 131 -6.27 -6.92 0.53
N SER A 132 -6.34 -7.84 1.50
CA SER A 132 -7.45 -7.89 2.45
C SER A 132 -7.54 -6.62 3.30
N VAL A 133 -6.40 -6.06 3.73
CA VAL A 133 -6.36 -4.77 4.45
C VAL A 133 -6.84 -3.63 3.56
N ILE A 134 -6.33 -3.51 2.33
CA ILE A 134 -6.76 -2.47 1.37
C ILE A 134 -8.27 -2.53 1.12
N LEU A 135 -8.78 -3.72 0.82
CA LEU A 135 -10.21 -3.95 0.56
C LEU A 135 -11.06 -3.72 1.82
N SER A 136 -10.56 -4.07 3.00
CA SER A 136 -11.26 -3.78 4.26
C SER A 136 -11.33 -2.29 4.52
N THR A 137 -10.27 -1.53 4.24
CA THR A 137 -10.28 -0.06 4.34
C THR A 137 -11.26 0.55 3.33
N LEU A 138 -11.30 0.03 2.09
CA LEU A 138 -12.28 0.43 1.05
C LEU A 138 -13.73 0.17 1.48
N VAL A 139 -13.98 -0.85 2.32
CA VAL A 139 -15.30 -1.10 2.88
C VAL A 139 -15.57 -0.17 4.07
N LEU A 140 -14.69 -0.19 5.06
CA LEU A 140 -14.91 0.46 6.36
C LEU A 140 -15.02 1.97 6.24
N VAL A 141 -14.10 2.63 5.51
CA VAL A 141 -14.05 4.10 5.48
C VAL A 141 -15.30 4.70 4.82
N PRO A 142 -15.70 4.31 3.59
CA PRO A 142 -16.90 4.85 2.96
C PRO A 142 -18.17 4.47 3.71
N VAL A 143 -18.26 3.26 4.27
CA VAL A 143 -19.44 2.85 5.06
C VAL A 143 -19.58 3.68 6.34
N ILE A 144 -18.48 3.97 7.05
CA ILE A 144 -18.50 4.84 8.23
C ILE A 144 -18.93 6.26 7.83
N VAL A 145 -18.36 6.80 6.75
CA VAL A 145 -18.71 8.15 6.26
C VAL A 145 -20.18 8.22 5.86
N LEU A 146 -20.70 7.25 5.11
CA LEU A 146 -22.12 7.18 4.73
C LEU A 146 -23.05 6.97 5.93
N ALA A 147 -22.61 6.23 6.95
CA ALA A 147 -23.39 6.03 8.17
C ALA A 147 -23.53 7.33 8.98
N LEU A 148 -22.50 8.19 8.96
CA LEU A 148 -22.45 9.47 9.69
C LEU A 148 -22.96 10.68 8.89
N GLY A 149 -22.97 10.60 7.56
CA GLY A 149 -23.31 11.72 6.66
C GLY A 149 -24.81 11.96 6.45
N ALA A 150 -25.14 13.09 5.81
CA ALA A 150 -26.49 13.40 5.36
C ALA A 150 -26.91 12.41 4.26
N ARG A 151 -28.12 11.85 4.39
CA ARG A 151 -28.63 10.81 3.49
C ARG A 151 -29.53 11.43 2.43
N ASP A 152 -28.99 11.63 1.24
CA ASP A 152 -29.83 11.79 0.06
C ASP A 152 -30.58 10.48 -0.19
N ARG A 153 -31.82 10.56 -0.67
CA ARG A 153 -32.61 9.37 -0.99
C ARG A 153 -32.28 8.95 -2.43
N PRO A 154 -31.62 7.80 -2.64
CA PRO A 154 -31.37 7.33 -3.98
C PRO A 154 -32.66 6.82 -4.62
N ASP A 155 -32.91 7.24 -5.86
CA ASP A 155 -33.93 6.62 -6.70
C ASP A 155 -33.38 5.35 -7.34
N PHE A 156 -34.04 4.23 -7.07
CA PHE A 156 -33.62 2.92 -7.59
C PHE A 156 -34.35 2.59 -8.90
N ALA A 157 -33.61 2.57 -10.00
CA ALA A 157 -34.04 1.98 -11.25
C ALA A 157 -33.26 0.68 -11.48
N LEU A 158 -33.96 -0.46 -11.55
CA LEU A 158 -33.32 -1.79 -11.67
C LEU A 158 -32.76 -2.05 -13.08
N TRP A 159 -33.45 -1.61 -14.13
CA TRP A 159 -32.99 -1.68 -15.52
C TRP A 159 -33.82 -0.71 -16.39
N GLY A 160 -33.23 -0.20 -17.48
CA GLY A 160 -33.93 0.62 -18.46
C GLY A 160 -34.59 -0.20 -19.59
N SER A 161 -34.05 -1.38 -19.90
CA SER A 161 -34.55 -2.26 -20.96
C SER A 161 -34.43 -3.74 -20.57
N ARG A 162 -35.32 -4.59 -21.10
CA ARG A 162 -35.28 -6.04 -20.91
C ARG A 162 -33.96 -6.65 -21.43
N LEU A 163 -33.38 -6.08 -22.50
CA LEU A 163 -32.08 -6.51 -23.03
C LEU A 163 -30.94 -6.21 -22.06
N GLN A 164 -30.97 -5.05 -21.39
CA GLN A 164 -29.97 -4.70 -20.37
C GLN A 164 -30.03 -5.68 -19.19
N ALA A 165 -31.24 -6.04 -18.74
CA ALA A 165 -31.41 -7.04 -17.69
C ALA A 165 -30.87 -8.43 -18.11
N ALA A 166 -31.15 -8.86 -19.34
CA ALA A 166 -30.64 -10.12 -19.87
C ALA A 166 -29.10 -10.16 -19.94
N VAL A 167 -28.48 -9.09 -20.44
CA VAL A 167 -27.00 -8.96 -20.47
C VAL A 167 -26.44 -8.90 -19.05
N GLY A 168 -27.07 -8.16 -18.14
CA GLY A 168 -26.66 -8.10 -16.74
C GLY A 168 -26.70 -9.46 -16.02
N LEU A 169 -27.76 -10.24 -16.25
CA LEU A 169 -27.86 -11.61 -15.74
C LEU A 169 -26.77 -12.53 -16.30
N LEU A 170 -26.45 -12.37 -17.59
CA LEU A 170 -25.38 -13.12 -18.24
C LEU A 170 -24.00 -12.75 -17.69
N ILE A 171 -23.73 -11.46 -17.45
CA ILE A 171 -22.51 -11.00 -16.76
C ILE A 171 -22.43 -11.60 -15.36
N LEU A 172 -23.54 -11.57 -14.59
CA LEU A 172 -23.58 -12.11 -13.24
C LEU A 172 -23.34 -13.62 -13.21
N ALA A 173 -23.97 -14.36 -14.12
CA ALA A 173 -23.74 -15.80 -14.27
C ALA A 173 -22.29 -16.12 -14.66
N ALA A 174 -21.71 -15.36 -15.60
CA ALA A 174 -20.32 -15.53 -16.02
C ALA A 174 -19.32 -15.19 -14.91
N ALA A 175 -19.53 -14.10 -14.18
CA ALA A 175 -18.71 -13.71 -13.03
C ALA A 175 -18.76 -14.76 -11.92
N LEU A 176 -19.96 -15.23 -11.54
CA LEU A 176 -20.11 -16.31 -10.56
C LEU A 176 -19.46 -17.60 -11.06
N GLY A 177 -19.68 -17.97 -12.32
CA GLY A 177 -19.06 -19.14 -12.94
C GLY A 177 -17.53 -19.08 -12.87
N ALA A 178 -16.93 -17.94 -13.21
CA ALA A 178 -15.49 -17.73 -13.18
C ALA A 178 -14.88 -17.98 -11.78
N THR A 179 -15.62 -17.69 -10.70
CA THR A 179 -15.16 -17.93 -9.32
C THR A 179 -15.13 -19.41 -8.91
N VAL A 180 -15.86 -20.26 -9.65
CA VAL A 180 -15.99 -21.70 -9.36
C VAL A 180 -15.15 -22.54 -10.33
N MET A 181 -14.79 -22.00 -11.49
CA MET A 181 -13.99 -22.72 -12.48
C MET A 181 -12.59 -23.07 -11.96
N ARG A 182 -12.21 -24.34 -12.13
CA ARG A 182 -10.87 -24.85 -11.80
C ARG A 182 -9.89 -24.75 -12.97
N ASN A 183 -10.42 -24.86 -14.20
CA ASN A 183 -9.66 -24.68 -15.42
C ASN A 183 -9.48 -23.18 -15.70
N ARG A 184 -8.23 -22.73 -15.79
CA ARG A 184 -7.89 -21.33 -16.02
C ARG A 184 -8.40 -20.79 -17.35
N LEU A 185 -8.39 -21.61 -18.40
CA LEU A 185 -8.87 -21.20 -19.72
C LEU A 185 -10.38 -20.95 -19.67
N ALA A 186 -11.14 -21.85 -19.04
CA ALA A 186 -12.57 -21.66 -18.85
C ALA A 186 -12.89 -20.42 -18.00
N ALA A 187 -12.11 -20.17 -16.94
CA ALA A 187 -12.26 -18.97 -16.11
C ALA A 187 -12.00 -17.69 -16.92
N VAL A 188 -10.94 -17.64 -17.74
CA VAL A 188 -10.65 -16.49 -18.60
C VAL A 188 -11.74 -16.27 -19.64
N LEU A 189 -12.27 -17.32 -20.27
CA LEU A 189 -13.39 -17.19 -21.20
C LEU A 189 -14.63 -16.59 -20.52
N LEU A 190 -14.96 -17.04 -19.31
CA LEU A 190 -16.08 -16.48 -18.53
C LEU A 190 -15.83 -15.02 -18.11
N VAL A 191 -14.59 -14.66 -17.74
CA VAL A 191 -14.23 -13.25 -17.52
C VAL A 191 -14.41 -12.45 -18.82
N GLY A 192 -14.04 -13.00 -19.96
CA GLY A 192 -14.25 -12.33 -21.25
C GLY A 192 -15.72 -12.08 -21.58
N VAL A 193 -16.61 -13.02 -21.23
CA VAL A 193 -18.05 -12.81 -21.33
C VAL A 193 -18.51 -11.58 -20.51
N THR A 194 -17.90 -11.33 -19.34
CA THR A 194 -18.21 -10.12 -18.57
C THR A 194 -17.74 -8.84 -19.28
N GLY A 195 -16.58 -8.85 -19.93
CA GLY A 195 -16.07 -7.71 -20.69
C GLY A 195 -16.88 -7.37 -21.93
N TYR A 196 -17.27 -8.39 -22.72
CA TYR A 196 -18.21 -8.21 -23.84
C TYR A 196 -19.60 -7.77 -23.34
N GLY A 197 -20.05 -8.27 -22.19
CA GLY A 197 -21.28 -7.78 -21.56
C GLY A 197 -21.20 -6.29 -21.20
N CYS A 198 -20.09 -5.84 -20.62
CA CYS A 198 -19.85 -4.42 -20.35
C CYS A 198 -19.86 -3.56 -21.63
N GLY A 199 -19.21 -4.01 -22.71
CA GLY A 199 -19.23 -3.31 -23.99
C GLY A 199 -20.64 -3.23 -24.59
N ALA A 200 -21.46 -4.28 -24.46
CA ALA A 200 -22.86 -4.25 -24.87
C ALA A 200 -23.69 -3.25 -24.03
N ILE A 201 -23.43 -3.15 -22.72
CA ILE A 201 -24.05 -2.15 -21.85
C ILE A 201 -23.66 -0.73 -22.30
N PHE A 202 -22.38 -0.46 -22.61
CA PHE A 202 -21.96 0.84 -23.15
C PHE A 202 -22.69 1.19 -24.46
N ALA A 203 -22.82 0.23 -25.37
CA ALA A 203 -23.57 0.44 -26.61
C ALA A 203 -25.05 0.79 -26.33
N PHE A 204 -25.71 0.10 -25.39
CA PHE A 204 -27.09 0.42 -24.99
C PHE A 204 -27.24 1.79 -24.32
N HIS A 205 -26.17 2.32 -23.73
CA HIS A 205 -26.13 3.68 -23.17
C HIS A 205 -25.73 4.75 -24.20
N GLY A 206 -25.60 4.40 -25.48
CA GLY A 206 -25.25 5.34 -26.54
C GLY A 206 -23.78 5.76 -26.52
N ALA A 207 -22.90 4.93 -25.95
CA ALA A 207 -21.45 5.14 -25.91
C ALA A 207 -20.72 4.17 -26.88
N PRO A 208 -20.83 4.38 -28.20
CA PRO A 208 -20.28 3.45 -29.20
C PRO A 208 -18.74 3.40 -29.17
N ASP A 209 -18.06 4.52 -28.91
CA ASP A 209 -16.59 4.56 -28.80
C ASP A 209 -16.06 3.70 -27.65
N LEU A 210 -16.72 3.79 -26.49
CA LEU A 210 -16.39 2.97 -25.33
C LEU A 210 -16.69 1.49 -25.59
N ALA A 211 -17.78 1.19 -26.30
CA ALA A 211 -18.12 -0.19 -26.66
C ALA A 211 -17.07 -0.81 -27.60
N LEU A 212 -16.67 -0.09 -28.66
CA LEU A 212 -15.66 -0.54 -29.62
C LEU A 212 -14.31 -0.80 -28.93
N THR A 213 -13.83 0.16 -28.15
CA THR A 213 -12.59 0.03 -27.39
C THR A 213 -12.65 -1.11 -26.38
N GLN A 214 -13.76 -1.27 -25.66
CA GLN A 214 -13.94 -2.38 -24.72
C GLN A 214 -13.88 -3.74 -25.42
N PHE A 215 -14.52 -3.91 -26.58
CA PHE A 215 -14.46 -5.17 -27.34
C PHE A 215 -13.05 -5.47 -27.86
N LEU A 216 -12.33 -4.45 -28.34
CA LEU A 216 -10.95 -4.59 -28.79
C LEU A 216 -10.02 -4.97 -27.64
N VAL A 217 -10.09 -4.24 -26.52
CA VAL A 217 -9.29 -4.52 -25.32
C VAL A 217 -9.60 -5.91 -24.81
N GLU A 218 -10.87 -6.32 -24.73
CA GLU A 218 -11.26 -7.65 -24.27
C GLU A 218 -10.68 -8.76 -25.16
N THR A 219 -10.71 -8.55 -26.48
CA THR A 219 -10.10 -9.47 -27.44
C THR A 219 -8.59 -9.57 -27.24
N LEU A 220 -7.90 -8.43 -27.10
CA LEU A 220 -6.45 -8.37 -26.88
C LEU A 220 -6.05 -9.00 -25.54
N THR A 221 -6.79 -8.72 -24.47
CA THR A 221 -6.53 -9.32 -23.16
C THR A 221 -6.74 -10.82 -23.19
N LEU A 222 -7.78 -11.32 -23.87
CA LEU A 222 -8.00 -12.76 -24.03
C LEU A 222 -6.82 -13.41 -24.76
N VAL A 223 -6.33 -12.81 -25.86
CA VAL A 223 -5.15 -13.31 -26.59
C VAL A 223 -3.92 -13.32 -25.68
N ILE A 224 -3.63 -12.23 -24.97
CA ILE A 224 -2.50 -12.14 -24.04
C ILE A 224 -2.62 -13.18 -22.92
N PHE A 225 -3.81 -13.35 -22.33
CA PHE A 225 -4.04 -14.36 -21.30
C PHE A 225 -3.83 -15.77 -21.83
N VAL A 226 -4.32 -16.10 -23.03
CA VAL A 226 -4.08 -17.42 -23.64
C VAL A 226 -2.58 -17.65 -23.88
N LEU A 227 -1.85 -16.64 -24.34
CA LEU A 227 -0.39 -16.72 -24.49
C LEU A 227 0.34 -16.96 -23.17
N VAL A 228 -0.09 -16.30 -22.08
CA VAL A 228 0.47 -16.49 -20.74
C VAL A 228 0.07 -17.84 -20.15
N LEU A 229 -1.19 -18.28 -20.32
CA LEU A 229 -1.66 -19.56 -19.81
C LEU A 229 -0.99 -20.75 -20.47
N ARG A 230 -0.44 -20.58 -21.69
CA ARG A 230 0.37 -21.62 -22.34
C ARG A 230 1.61 -22.02 -21.54
N THR A 231 2.12 -21.14 -20.68
CA THR A 231 3.32 -21.42 -19.84
C THR A 231 2.98 -21.83 -18.41
N LEU A 232 1.71 -21.77 -18.02
CA LEU A 232 1.24 -22.06 -16.67
C LEU A 232 0.42 -23.37 -16.64
N PRO A 233 0.35 -24.07 -15.49
CA PRO A 233 -0.50 -25.25 -15.35
C PRO A 233 -1.97 -24.91 -15.63
N ALA A 234 -2.68 -25.77 -16.37
CA ALA A 234 -4.06 -25.55 -16.79
C ALA A 234 -5.05 -25.44 -15.60
N GLU A 235 -4.73 -26.08 -14.47
CA GLU A 235 -5.53 -26.05 -13.25
C GLU A 235 -4.87 -25.22 -12.14
N THR A 236 -5.70 -24.71 -11.23
CA THR A 236 -5.26 -24.00 -10.04
C THR A 236 -4.93 -24.95 -8.89
N ASP A 237 -3.81 -24.70 -8.21
CA ASP A 237 -3.40 -25.47 -7.02
C ASP A 237 -4.41 -25.36 -5.88
N SER A 238 -4.78 -26.51 -5.32
CA SER A 238 -5.89 -26.63 -4.35
C SER A 238 -5.46 -26.50 -2.87
N SER A 239 -4.16 -26.46 -2.59
CA SER A 239 -3.58 -26.77 -1.28
C SER A 239 -3.91 -25.78 -0.15
N ASN A 240 -4.35 -24.54 -0.45
CA ASN A 240 -4.60 -23.51 0.56
C ASN A 240 -5.95 -22.77 0.45
N ILE A 241 -6.85 -23.21 -0.45
CA ILE A 241 -8.09 -22.46 -0.74
C ILE A 241 -9.13 -22.58 0.40
N LYS A 242 -9.16 -23.72 1.11
CA LYS A 242 -10.25 -24.03 2.04
C LYS A 242 -10.24 -23.20 3.34
N ARG A 243 -9.07 -22.92 3.91
CA ARG A 243 -8.95 -22.31 5.26
C ARG A 243 -9.46 -20.86 5.33
N TYR A 244 -9.36 -20.12 4.24
CA TYR A 244 -9.73 -18.70 4.20
C TYR A 244 -10.84 -18.40 3.17
N ARG A 245 -11.60 -19.41 2.75
CA ARG A 245 -12.65 -19.25 1.72
C ARG A 245 -13.76 -18.31 2.19
N LEU A 246 -14.31 -18.55 3.38
CA LEU A 246 -15.43 -17.80 3.93
C LEU A 246 -15.09 -16.32 4.20
N PRO A 247 -14.00 -15.95 4.90
CA PRO A 247 -13.67 -14.55 5.13
C PRO A 247 -13.37 -13.80 3.81
N ARG A 248 -12.76 -14.46 2.82
CA ARG A 248 -12.54 -13.87 1.49
C ARG A 248 -13.85 -13.64 0.74
N ALA A 249 -14.78 -14.59 0.80
CA ALA A 249 -16.10 -14.44 0.18
C ALA A 249 -16.91 -13.32 0.86
N ALA A 250 -16.90 -13.26 2.20
CA ALA A 250 -17.56 -12.19 2.94
C ALA A 250 -16.97 -10.81 2.59
N LEU A 251 -15.65 -10.69 2.52
CA LEU A 251 -14.98 -9.45 2.11
C LEU A 251 -15.32 -9.07 0.67
N ALA A 252 -15.32 -10.02 -0.26
CA ALA A 252 -15.67 -9.76 -1.66
C ALA A 252 -17.12 -9.27 -1.81
N LEU A 253 -18.07 -9.87 -1.09
CA LEU A 253 -19.46 -9.42 -1.05
C LEU A 253 -19.58 -8.03 -0.41
N ALA A 254 -18.85 -7.77 0.68
CA ALA A 254 -18.83 -6.46 1.32
C ALA A 254 -18.27 -5.37 0.40
N VAL A 255 -17.19 -5.67 -0.35
CA VAL A 255 -16.63 -4.76 -1.35
C VAL A 255 -17.63 -4.48 -2.46
N GLY A 256 -18.24 -5.53 -3.04
CA GLY A 256 -19.26 -5.37 -4.08
C GLY A 256 -20.43 -4.51 -3.61
N ALA A 257 -21.00 -4.82 -2.45
CA ALA A 257 -22.09 -4.04 -1.85
C ALA A 257 -21.68 -2.59 -1.57
N THR A 258 -20.47 -2.37 -1.05
CA THR A 258 -19.98 -1.01 -0.74
C THR A 258 -19.79 -0.18 -2.00
N VAL A 259 -19.16 -0.73 -3.04
CA VAL A 259 -18.95 -0.03 -4.31
C VAL A 259 -20.28 0.30 -4.97
N THR A 260 -21.24 -0.64 -4.99
CA THR A 260 -22.59 -0.38 -5.51
C THR A 260 -23.31 0.70 -4.70
N THR A 261 -23.27 0.62 -3.37
CA THR A 261 -23.92 1.62 -2.50
C THR A 261 -23.30 2.99 -2.70
N LEU A 262 -21.97 3.08 -2.73
CA LEU A 262 -21.25 4.33 -2.96
C LEU A 262 -21.60 4.94 -4.33
N ALA A 263 -21.65 4.13 -5.39
CA ALA A 263 -22.05 4.58 -6.72
C ALA A 263 -23.48 5.14 -6.73
N VAL A 264 -24.42 4.44 -6.08
CA VAL A 264 -25.82 4.88 -5.98
C VAL A 264 -25.94 6.22 -5.25
N TYR A 265 -25.29 6.37 -4.10
CA TYR A 265 -25.30 7.64 -3.36
C TYR A 265 -24.55 8.76 -4.10
N ALA A 266 -23.44 8.46 -4.79
CA ALA A 266 -22.72 9.44 -5.58
C ALA A 266 -23.53 9.93 -6.78
N MET A 267 -24.38 9.09 -7.37
CA MET A 267 -25.33 9.53 -8.41
C MET A 267 -26.46 10.39 -7.82
N ALA A 268 -26.98 10.03 -6.65
CA ALA A 268 -28.05 10.78 -5.98
C ALA A 268 -27.60 12.17 -5.50
N ALA A 269 -26.32 12.34 -5.15
CA ALA A 269 -25.74 13.59 -4.67
C ALA A 269 -25.56 14.66 -5.78
N ARG A 270 -25.91 14.38 -7.04
CA ARG A 270 -25.76 15.34 -8.15
C ARG A 270 -26.86 16.41 -8.10
N THR A 271 -26.48 17.65 -7.81
CA THR A 271 -27.43 18.79 -7.69
C THR A 271 -27.28 19.86 -8.78
N GLY A 272 -26.13 19.92 -9.46
CA GLY A 272 -25.83 20.95 -10.48
C GLY A 272 -26.02 20.48 -11.93
N ILE A 273 -26.07 21.45 -12.86
CA ILE A 273 -26.05 21.18 -14.30
C ILE A 273 -24.69 20.56 -14.67
N PRO A 274 -24.65 19.39 -15.33
CA PRO A 274 -23.39 18.74 -15.67
C PRO A 274 -22.66 19.51 -16.78
N ILE A 275 -21.33 19.62 -16.67
CA ILE A 275 -20.46 20.19 -17.71
C ILE A 275 -20.64 19.47 -19.06
N ALA A 276 -21.07 18.21 -19.03
CA ALA A 276 -21.38 17.41 -20.22
C ALA A 276 -22.38 18.10 -21.18
N ALA A 277 -23.27 18.97 -20.67
CA ALA A 277 -24.21 19.72 -21.50
C ALA A 277 -23.51 20.71 -22.46
N LEU A 278 -22.30 21.17 -22.13
CA LEU A 278 -21.53 22.13 -22.93
C LEU A 278 -20.57 21.46 -23.92
N LEU A 279 -20.35 20.14 -23.78
CA LEU A 279 -19.33 19.42 -24.54
C LEU A 279 -19.67 19.26 -26.03
N PRO A 280 -20.92 18.97 -26.46
CA PRO A 280 -21.24 18.83 -27.88
C PRO A 280 -20.98 20.12 -28.67
N ASP A 281 -21.42 21.26 -28.14
CA ASP A 281 -21.19 22.56 -28.78
C ASP A 281 -19.71 22.92 -28.78
N ALA A 282 -19.00 22.69 -27.67
CA ALA A 282 -17.55 22.91 -27.61
C ALA A 282 -16.81 22.03 -28.64
N ALA A 283 -17.20 20.77 -28.78
CA ALA A 283 -16.60 19.85 -29.74
C ALA A 283 -16.85 20.29 -31.19
N TYR A 284 -18.09 20.68 -31.52
CA TYR A 284 -18.45 21.07 -32.87
C TYR A 284 -17.86 22.44 -33.27
N PHE A 285 -18.04 23.47 -32.43
CA PHE A 285 -17.65 24.84 -32.76
C PHE A 285 -16.17 25.15 -32.51
N ARG A 286 -15.52 24.50 -31.54
CA ARG A 286 -14.09 24.74 -31.22
C ARG A 286 -13.17 23.60 -31.69
N GLY A 287 -13.60 22.35 -31.53
CA GLY A 287 -12.82 21.18 -31.97
C GLY A 287 -13.07 20.80 -33.44
N HIS A 288 -14.05 21.41 -34.10
CA HIS A 288 -14.39 21.16 -35.50
C HIS A 288 -14.68 19.67 -35.82
N GLY A 289 -15.25 18.95 -34.86
CA GLY A 289 -15.59 17.53 -35.00
C GLY A 289 -17.00 17.22 -34.51
N ALA A 290 -17.68 16.31 -35.20
CA ALA A 290 -19.01 15.83 -34.80
C ALA A 290 -18.97 14.76 -33.70
N ASN A 291 -17.84 14.07 -33.51
CA ASN A 291 -17.68 13.10 -32.42
C ASN A 291 -17.20 13.79 -31.15
N THR A 292 -18.12 14.09 -30.24
CA THR A 292 -17.83 14.76 -28.96
C THR A 292 -16.81 13.99 -28.10
N VAL A 293 -16.83 12.66 -28.11
CA VAL A 293 -15.92 11.85 -27.28
C VAL A 293 -14.49 11.95 -27.81
N ASN A 294 -14.30 11.71 -29.11
CA ASN A 294 -12.97 11.78 -29.71
C ASN A 294 -12.39 13.19 -29.60
N VAL A 295 -13.17 14.23 -29.94
CA VAL A 295 -12.74 15.64 -29.80
C VAL A 295 -12.38 15.99 -28.35
N LEU A 296 -13.15 15.50 -27.37
CA LEU A 296 -12.81 15.70 -25.96
C LEU A 296 -11.44 15.09 -25.62
N LEU A 297 -11.17 13.88 -26.11
CA LEU A 297 -9.94 13.14 -25.84
C LEU A 297 -8.71 13.76 -26.54
N VAL A 298 -8.84 14.21 -27.79
CA VAL A 298 -7.68 14.69 -28.57
C VAL A 298 -7.46 16.20 -28.54
N ASP A 299 -8.51 17.01 -28.34
CA ASP A 299 -8.40 18.48 -28.42
C ASP A 299 -8.60 19.14 -27.05
N ILE A 300 -9.71 18.85 -26.37
CA ILE A 300 -10.09 19.57 -25.14
C ILE A 300 -9.30 19.05 -23.92
N ARG A 301 -9.12 17.73 -23.81
CA ARG A 301 -8.41 17.02 -22.74
C ARG A 301 -7.22 16.20 -23.26
N ALA A 302 -6.54 16.72 -24.28
CA ALA A 302 -5.40 16.10 -24.95
C ALA A 302 -4.28 15.64 -23.99
N TRP A 303 -4.13 16.29 -22.83
CA TRP A 303 -3.10 15.92 -21.87
C TRP A 303 -3.35 14.56 -21.21
N ASP A 304 -4.61 14.18 -21.03
CA ASP A 304 -4.97 12.88 -20.46
C ASP A 304 -4.62 11.75 -21.45
N THR A 305 -4.93 11.94 -22.74
CA THR A 305 -4.58 10.96 -23.79
C THR A 305 -3.08 10.84 -24.03
N MET A 306 -2.34 11.95 -23.97
CA MET A 306 -0.88 11.92 -23.99
C MET A 306 -0.31 11.14 -22.79
N GLY A 307 -0.91 11.30 -21.60
CA GLY A 307 -0.58 10.53 -20.41
C GLY A 307 -0.85 9.03 -20.58
N GLU A 308 -2.02 8.67 -21.10
CA GLU A 308 -2.40 7.27 -21.39
C GLU A 308 -1.43 6.61 -22.39
N ILE A 309 -1.11 7.27 -23.50
CA ILE A 309 -0.14 6.75 -24.50
C ILE A 309 1.25 6.61 -23.87
N SER A 310 1.65 7.53 -23.00
CA SER A 310 2.91 7.42 -22.25
C SER A 310 2.93 6.19 -21.35
N VAL A 311 1.82 5.88 -20.66
CA VAL A 311 1.68 4.65 -19.85
C VAL A 311 1.75 3.41 -20.73
N LEU A 312 1.09 3.38 -21.88
CA LEU A 312 1.18 2.27 -22.84
C LEU A 312 2.62 2.08 -23.35
N LEU A 313 3.33 3.17 -23.66
CA LEU A 313 4.73 3.13 -24.06
C LEU A 313 5.62 2.57 -22.94
N VAL A 314 5.44 3.04 -21.70
CA VAL A 314 6.18 2.54 -20.53
C VAL A 314 5.87 1.07 -20.26
N ALA A 315 4.60 0.65 -20.38
CA ALA A 315 4.22 -0.75 -20.24
C ALA A 315 4.83 -1.63 -21.33
N ALA A 316 4.74 -1.22 -22.60
CA ALA A 316 5.31 -1.95 -23.73
C ALA A 316 6.83 -2.07 -23.64
N THR A 317 7.53 -0.96 -23.34
CA THR A 317 8.99 -0.95 -23.15
C THR A 317 9.40 -1.71 -21.90
N GLY A 318 8.62 -1.66 -20.82
CA GLY A 318 8.85 -2.43 -19.60
C GLY A 318 8.70 -3.94 -19.82
N VAL A 319 7.64 -4.37 -20.50
CA VAL A 319 7.43 -5.77 -20.90
C VAL A 319 8.54 -6.23 -21.83
N ALA A 320 8.85 -5.45 -22.87
CA ALA A 320 9.98 -5.72 -23.76
C ALA A 320 11.27 -5.88 -22.93
N SER A 321 11.61 -4.91 -22.09
CA SER A 321 12.80 -4.95 -21.22
C SER A 321 12.82 -6.20 -20.34
N MET A 322 11.71 -6.59 -19.70
CA MET A 322 11.67 -7.81 -18.89
C MET A 322 11.91 -9.08 -19.71
N VAL A 323 11.33 -9.17 -20.91
CA VAL A 323 11.55 -10.28 -21.86
C VAL A 323 13.00 -10.30 -22.38
N PHE A 324 13.60 -9.13 -22.59
CA PHE A 324 14.98 -8.98 -23.05
C PHE A 324 16.02 -9.10 -21.92
N ARG A 325 15.67 -8.84 -20.65
CA ARG A 325 16.61 -8.76 -19.51
C ARG A 325 16.66 -10.02 -18.63
N HIS A 326 15.66 -10.90 -18.68
CA HIS A 326 15.72 -12.23 -18.02
C HIS A 326 16.72 -13.20 -18.69
N ARG A 327 17.53 -12.73 -19.64
CA ARG A 327 18.51 -13.48 -20.45
C ARG A 327 19.80 -13.88 -19.73
N ARG A 328 19.83 -13.88 -18.38
CA ARG A 328 20.93 -14.50 -17.62
C ARG A 328 20.85 -16.03 -17.65
N PHE A 329 19.75 -16.61 -18.15
CA PHE A 329 19.58 -18.03 -18.44
C PHE A 329 18.99 -18.25 -19.84
N GLY A 330 19.85 -18.27 -20.88
CA GLY A 330 19.49 -18.79 -22.21
C GLY A 330 18.67 -17.85 -23.10
N ALA A 331 18.90 -17.96 -24.42
CA ALA A 331 18.21 -17.19 -25.44
C ALA A 331 16.69 -17.35 -25.37
N ALA A 332 15.93 -16.33 -25.77
CA ALA A 332 14.50 -16.47 -26.01
C ALA A 332 14.30 -17.65 -26.97
N PRO A 333 13.41 -18.64 -26.67
CA PRO A 333 13.19 -19.76 -27.56
C PRO A 333 12.82 -19.18 -28.92
N ARG A 334 13.71 -19.29 -29.90
CA ARG A 334 13.31 -19.05 -31.27
C ARG A 334 12.33 -20.16 -31.59
N VAL A 335 11.31 -19.89 -32.39
CA VAL A 335 10.43 -20.96 -32.86
C VAL A 335 11.25 -22.04 -33.60
N SER A 336 12.44 -21.69 -34.11
CA SER A 336 13.44 -22.63 -34.65
C SER A 336 14.12 -23.53 -33.60
N ASP A 337 14.17 -23.11 -32.33
CA ASP A 337 14.82 -23.85 -31.23
C ASP A 337 13.84 -24.79 -30.51
N ALA A 338 12.53 -24.52 -30.64
CA ALA A 338 11.46 -25.40 -30.17
C ALA A 338 11.39 -26.64 -31.08
N GLY A 339 12.08 -27.71 -30.70
CA GLY A 339 11.86 -29.03 -31.30
C GLY A 339 10.38 -29.41 -31.18
N GLN A 340 9.79 -29.88 -32.28
CA GLN A 340 8.39 -30.30 -32.26
C GLN A 340 8.27 -31.60 -31.45
N PRO A 341 7.28 -31.73 -30.54
CA PRO A 341 7.12 -32.91 -29.68
C PRO A 341 6.99 -34.22 -30.47
N ASP A 342 6.50 -34.16 -31.71
CA ASP A 342 6.28 -35.35 -32.55
C ASP A 342 7.36 -35.57 -33.64
N ILE A 343 8.19 -34.56 -33.96
CA ILE A 343 8.99 -34.55 -35.21
C ILE A 343 10.45 -34.09 -35.05
N GLY A 344 10.87 -33.63 -33.87
CA GLY A 344 12.23 -33.16 -33.62
C GLY A 344 12.55 -31.79 -34.24
N ARG A 345 13.85 -31.44 -34.40
CA ARG A 345 14.29 -30.20 -35.07
C ARG A 345 14.24 -30.38 -36.58
N LEU A 346 13.44 -29.56 -37.27
CA LEU A 346 13.41 -29.54 -38.73
C LEU A 346 14.78 -29.08 -39.29
N PRO A 347 15.40 -29.81 -40.24
CA PRO A 347 16.58 -29.32 -40.94
C PRO A 347 16.24 -28.05 -41.71
N ALA A 348 17.14 -27.05 -41.68
CA ALA A 348 16.98 -25.77 -42.38
C ALA A 348 16.80 -25.90 -43.92
N ALA A 349 16.90 -27.10 -44.48
CA ALA A 349 16.80 -27.40 -45.90
C ALA A 349 15.40 -27.86 -46.38
N ALA A 350 14.37 -27.93 -45.51
CA ALA A 350 13.03 -28.38 -45.89
C ALA A 350 12.13 -27.29 -46.51
N ASN A 351 12.71 -26.24 -47.09
CA ASN A 351 11.98 -25.10 -47.68
C ASN A 351 11.50 -25.33 -49.13
N ASN A 352 11.63 -26.54 -49.68
CA ASN A 352 11.32 -26.79 -51.10
C ASN A 352 9.90 -27.35 -51.34
N SER A 353 8.90 -26.93 -50.57
CA SER A 353 7.51 -27.28 -50.90
C SER A 353 6.98 -26.29 -51.96
N PRO A 354 6.63 -26.74 -53.18
CA PRO A 354 6.20 -25.85 -54.28
C PRO A 354 4.85 -25.17 -54.03
N ALA A 355 4.16 -25.50 -52.94
CA ALA A 355 2.90 -24.87 -52.52
C ALA A 355 3.12 -23.62 -51.63
N VAL A 356 4.37 -23.32 -51.25
CA VAL A 356 4.74 -22.12 -50.50
C VAL A 356 5.01 -21.00 -51.49
N GLY A 357 3.99 -20.21 -51.81
CA GLY A 357 4.23 -18.90 -52.43
C GLY A 357 4.94 -18.00 -51.42
N ASP A 358 5.84 -17.14 -51.90
CA ASP A 358 6.70 -16.20 -51.14
C ASP A 358 5.96 -15.22 -50.18
N VAL A 359 4.64 -15.33 -50.04
CA VAL A 359 3.81 -14.43 -49.25
C VAL A 359 3.07 -15.22 -48.16
N THR A 360 3.77 -15.52 -47.06
CA THR A 360 3.15 -16.06 -45.85
C THR A 360 2.63 -14.92 -44.97
N TRP A 361 1.31 -14.86 -44.75
CA TRP A 361 0.68 -13.81 -43.93
C TRP A 361 0.72 -14.11 -42.43
N LEU A 362 1.03 -15.34 -42.05
CA LEU A 362 1.16 -15.79 -40.66
C LEU A 362 2.65 -15.95 -40.31
N ARG A 363 3.20 -15.00 -39.55
CA ARG A 363 4.60 -15.06 -39.07
C ARG A 363 4.79 -16.31 -38.20
N GLY A 364 5.64 -17.24 -38.66
CA GLY A 364 5.91 -18.51 -37.98
C GLY A 364 5.27 -19.75 -38.62
N SER A 365 4.45 -19.59 -39.67
CA SER A 365 3.97 -20.73 -40.50
C SER A 365 5.13 -21.53 -41.09
N GLU A 366 6.18 -20.85 -41.54
CA GLU A 366 7.44 -21.43 -42.05
C GLU A 366 8.15 -22.35 -41.05
N LEU A 367 7.91 -22.15 -39.76
CA LEU A 367 8.55 -22.89 -38.67
C LEU A 367 7.78 -24.17 -38.30
N ARG A 368 6.67 -24.45 -39.00
CA ARG A 368 5.83 -25.64 -38.82
C ARG A 368 5.84 -26.46 -40.10
N ASP A 369 5.88 -27.79 -39.95
CA ASP A 369 5.82 -28.72 -41.09
C ASP A 369 4.54 -28.44 -41.92
N PRO A 370 4.65 -28.20 -43.25
CA PRO A 370 3.51 -28.00 -44.14
C PRO A 370 2.35 -28.98 -43.96
N ARG A 371 2.64 -30.24 -43.59
CA ARG A 371 1.62 -31.29 -43.39
C ARG A 371 0.75 -31.08 -42.14
N HIS A 372 1.23 -30.29 -41.19
CA HIS A 372 0.58 -30.02 -39.91
C HIS A 372 0.13 -28.56 -39.76
N ARG A 373 0.14 -27.79 -40.85
CA ARG A 373 -0.37 -26.41 -40.90
C ARG A 373 -1.89 -26.43 -41.03
N SER A 374 -2.56 -25.54 -40.30
CA SER A 374 -3.99 -25.33 -40.49
C SER A 374 -4.22 -24.44 -41.71
N LEU A 375 -4.55 -25.06 -42.85
CA LEU A 375 -4.88 -24.34 -44.08
C LEU A 375 -6.01 -23.33 -43.88
N VAL A 376 -7.01 -23.67 -43.05
CA VAL A 376 -8.13 -22.79 -42.72
C VAL A 376 -7.64 -21.49 -42.07
N LEU A 377 -6.70 -21.59 -41.12
CA LEU A 377 -6.15 -20.42 -40.43
C LEU A 377 -5.33 -19.54 -41.37
N GLU A 378 -4.53 -20.14 -42.26
CA GLU A 378 -3.71 -19.39 -43.21
C GLU A 378 -4.56 -18.64 -44.25
N VAL A 379 -5.56 -19.31 -44.82
CA VAL A 379 -6.49 -18.69 -45.77
C VAL A 379 -7.33 -17.61 -45.10
N ALA A 380 -7.87 -17.87 -43.90
CA ALA A 380 -8.64 -16.89 -43.15
C ALA A 380 -7.78 -15.66 -42.81
N THR A 381 -6.55 -15.84 -42.33
CA THR A 381 -5.64 -14.74 -42.01
C THR A 381 -5.32 -13.89 -43.24
N ARG A 382 -5.11 -14.52 -44.40
CA ARG A 382 -4.85 -13.82 -45.67
C ARG A 382 -6.01 -12.90 -46.08
N MET A 383 -7.25 -13.28 -45.78
CA MET A 383 -8.42 -12.44 -46.08
C MET A 383 -8.69 -11.40 -44.98
N ILE A 384 -8.57 -11.79 -43.72
CA ILE A 384 -8.93 -10.96 -42.57
C ILE A 384 -7.89 -9.86 -42.31
N PHE A 385 -6.60 -10.14 -42.49
CA PHE A 385 -5.54 -9.18 -42.14
C PHE A 385 -5.64 -7.86 -42.92
N PRO A 386 -5.75 -7.84 -44.27
CA PRO A 386 -5.93 -6.60 -45.01
C PRO A 386 -7.23 -5.86 -44.63
N LEU A 387 -8.30 -6.60 -44.34
CA LEU A 387 -9.57 -6.01 -43.90
C LEU A 387 -9.42 -5.29 -42.56
N ILE A 388 -8.73 -5.90 -41.59
CA ILE A 388 -8.44 -5.27 -40.30
C ILE A 388 -7.57 -4.03 -40.49
N MET A 389 -6.56 -4.08 -41.37
CA MET A 389 -5.71 -2.91 -41.65
C MET A 389 -6.50 -1.74 -42.25
N VAL A 390 -7.41 -2.02 -43.18
CA VAL A 390 -8.29 -0.98 -43.76
C VAL A 390 -9.24 -0.43 -42.70
N LEU A 391 -9.82 -1.29 -41.86
CA LEU A 391 -10.70 -0.87 -40.77
C LEU A 391 -9.98 -0.03 -39.72
N SER A 392 -8.74 -0.40 -39.37
CA SER A 392 -7.84 0.33 -38.49
C SER A 392 -7.58 1.74 -39.02
N ALA A 393 -7.19 1.87 -40.29
CA ALA A 393 -6.99 3.16 -40.93
C ALA A 393 -8.30 3.98 -41.00
N TYR A 394 -9.43 3.33 -41.29
CA TYR A 394 -10.74 3.97 -41.28
C TYR A 394 -11.08 4.55 -39.90
N PHE A 395 -10.97 3.77 -38.82
CA PHE A 395 -11.24 4.27 -37.47
C PHE A 395 -10.29 5.39 -37.05
N PHE A 396 -9.03 5.33 -37.47
CA PHE A 396 -8.05 6.37 -37.21
C PHE A 396 -8.43 7.71 -37.87
N PHE A 397 -8.77 7.69 -39.17
CA PHE A 397 -9.07 8.93 -39.91
C PHE A 397 -10.51 9.43 -39.72
N ALA A 398 -11.49 8.54 -39.54
CA ALA A 398 -12.90 8.92 -39.43
C ALA A 398 -13.30 9.34 -38.00
N GLY A 399 -12.47 9.03 -36.99
CA GLY A 399 -12.78 9.20 -35.57
C GLY A 399 -13.21 10.60 -35.13
N HIS A 400 -12.84 11.65 -35.88
CA HIS A 400 -13.27 13.02 -35.58
C HIS A 400 -14.77 13.27 -35.77
N ASN A 401 -15.42 12.45 -36.60
CA ASN A 401 -16.83 12.63 -36.97
C ASN A 401 -17.69 11.38 -36.78
N THR A 402 -17.09 10.20 -36.75
CA THR A 402 -17.79 8.92 -36.50
C THR A 402 -17.20 8.20 -35.30
N PRO A 403 -17.89 7.20 -34.74
CA PRO A 403 -17.31 6.38 -33.70
C PRO A 403 -16.00 5.70 -34.14
N GLY A 404 -14.99 5.69 -33.28
CA GLY A 404 -13.63 5.25 -33.56
C GLY A 404 -12.58 6.14 -32.87
N GLY A 405 -11.51 6.46 -33.59
CA GLY A 405 -10.39 7.25 -33.09
C GLY A 405 -9.09 6.45 -32.97
N GLY A 406 -8.05 7.11 -32.45
CA GLY A 406 -6.69 6.57 -32.41
C GLY A 406 -6.54 5.28 -31.60
N PHE A 407 -7.30 5.11 -30.51
CA PHE A 407 -7.26 3.91 -29.66
C PHE A 407 -7.93 2.69 -30.28
N ALA A 408 -9.00 2.88 -31.06
CA ALA A 408 -9.66 1.77 -31.75
C ALA A 408 -8.97 1.44 -33.08
N GLY A 409 -8.33 2.44 -33.70
CA GLY A 409 -7.54 2.26 -34.91
C GLY A 409 -6.18 1.60 -34.65
N GLY A 410 -5.49 1.95 -33.55
CA GLY A 410 -4.22 1.33 -33.14
C GLY A 410 -4.41 -0.06 -32.57
#